data_AF-A0A843LJD6-F1
#
_entry.id   AF-A0A843LJD6-F1
#
_cell.length_a   1.000
_cell.length_b   1.000
_cell.length_c   1.000
_cell.angle_alpha   90.00
_cell.angle_beta   90.00
_cell.angle_gamma   90.00
#
_symmetry.space_group_name_H-M   'P 1'
#
loop_
_entity.id
_entity.type
_entity.pdbx_description
1 polymer ?
#
loop_
_entity_poly.entity_id
_entity_poly.type
_entity_poly.pdbx_seq_one_letter_code
_entity_poly.pdbx_strand_id
1 'polypeptide(L)'
;MEEADNLLLILTGAKEALIANDPYKLKILSDQTVHSAAIYQDADNIIVAVIVYSLGKIIEREGYRRTAGWELFYKSLMKNLDSAIFSLEKKDEEKFLNSLGLIRESITNIEGDLSTYIKDIFYKAGINKAFKLYEHGLSSGKTASLLGISLWDLAGYIGQSTVSESHLNEALPIRERIKNARQIMNVKNVILDAGPLISMTLTGTLFILERLKKRFPEIEFIMTPQVKEETIGKAWNVKKYELEAVKLQTLIDKGVIKLASTFMDVSQIEKETARILNLANSVYKADGEFLKLIQIGEASCLAFANLCKCQNLIVVDERTVRLFSESPINLKTITERKMHMPVSLNMKNVKEFSKFSFIRSSELLFLAYELDLLDYKKDKTVLDALLYAVKFSGTSISSKEIEEMKSLIM
;
A
#
# COMPACT_ATOMS: atom_id res chain seq x y z
N MET A 1 -0.25 -20.39 17.17
CA MET A 1 0.74 -19.41 16.68
C MET A 1 1.86 -20.10 15.90
N GLU A 2 2.00 -19.78 14.62
CA GLU A 2 3.17 -20.14 13.82
C GLU A 2 4.37 -19.28 14.30
N GLU A 3 5.59 -19.83 14.32
CA GLU A 3 6.81 -19.13 14.76
C GLU A 3 6.94 -18.66 16.23
N ALA A 4 6.26 -19.31 17.19
CA ALA A 4 6.40 -18.95 18.61
C ALA A 4 7.86 -18.90 19.12
N ASP A 5 8.71 -19.80 18.64
CA ASP A 5 10.12 -19.86 19.02
C ASP A 5 10.93 -18.65 18.50
N ASN A 6 10.60 -18.17 17.29
CA ASN A 6 11.21 -16.98 16.70
C ASN A 6 10.81 -15.72 17.48
N LEU A 7 9.51 -15.58 17.78
CA LEU A 7 8.98 -14.48 18.58
C LEU A 7 9.60 -14.45 19.99
N LEU A 8 9.79 -15.62 20.60
CA LEU A 8 10.45 -15.73 21.90
C LEU A 8 11.91 -15.25 21.83
N LEU A 9 12.65 -15.66 20.80
CA LEU A 9 14.03 -15.20 20.57
C LEU A 9 14.09 -13.69 20.40
N ILE A 10 13.20 -13.12 19.60
CA ILE A 10 13.15 -11.68 19.30
C ILE A 10 12.83 -10.86 20.55
N LEU A 11 11.80 -11.25 21.32
CA LEU A 11 11.40 -10.50 22.52
C LEU A 11 12.45 -10.62 23.64
N THR A 12 13.07 -11.78 23.79
CA THR A 12 14.18 -11.98 24.73
C THR A 12 15.37 -11.09 24.34
N GLY A 13 15.77 -11.12 23.07
CA GLY A 13 16.83 -10.25 22.56
C GLY A 13 16.51 -8.76 22.68
N ALA A 14 15.23 -8.38 22.52
CA ALA A 14 14.77 -7.01 22.66
C ALA A 14 14.86 -6.54 24.12
N LYS A 15 14.49 -7.40 25.07
CA LYS A 15 14.65 -7.13 26.51
C LYS A 15 16.12 -6.88 26.86
N GLU A 16 17.02 -7.74 26.40
CA GLU A 16 18.47 -7.55 26.62
C GLU A 16 18.97 -6.23 26.02
N ALA A 17 18.54 -5.90 24.80
CA ALA A 17 18.93 -4.68 24.12
C ALA A 17 18.42 -3.42 24.84
N LEU A 18 17.20 -3.46 25.41
CA LEU A 18 16.67 -2.39 26.25
C LEU A 18 17.53 -2.16 27.49
N ILE A 19 17.90 -3.23 28.18
CA ILE A 19 18.76 -3.18 29.38
C ILE A 19 20.15 -2.64 29.03
N ALA A 20 20.71 -3.09 27.91
CA ALA A 20 22.02 -2.65 27.42
C ALA A 20 22.01 -1.27 26.75
N ASN A 21 20.84 -0.65 26.59
CA ASN A 21 20.65 0.59 25.84
C ASN A 21 21.18 0.52 24.38
N ASP A 22 20.86 -0.56 23.67
CA ASP A 22 21.30 -0.82 22.30
C ASP A 22 20.15 -0.66 21.28
N PRO A 23 19.90 0.57 20.77
CA PRO A 23 18.86 0.81 19.77
C PRO A 23 19.16 0.13 18.42
N TYR A 24 20.42 -0.16 18.12
CA TYR A 24 20.83 -0.79 16.87
C TYR A 24 20.44 -2.27 16.86
N LYS A 25 20.68 -2.99 17.97
CA LYS A 25 20.21 -4.39 18.13
C LYS A 25 18.69 -4.50 18.03
N LEU A 26 17.94 -3.57 18.61
CA LEU A 26 16.46 -3.53 18.47
C LEU A 26 16.02 -3.37 17.02
N LYS A 27 16.71 -2.52 16.24
CA LYS A 27 16.42 -2.37 14.82
C LYS A 27 16.63 -3.69 14.06
N ILE A 28 17.74 -4.39 14.30
CA ILE A 28 18.05 -5.67 13.66
C ILE A 28 16.98 -6.72 13.99
N LEU A 29 16.67 -6.89 15.28
CA LEU A 29 15.65 -7.86 15.74
C LEU A 29 14.28 -7.60 15.11
N SER A 30 13.92 -6.33 14.98
CA SER A 30 12.67 -5.92 14.33
C SER A 30 12.68 -6.09 12.80
N ASP A 31 13.84 -6.07 12.15
CA ASP A 31 13.93 -6.34 10.70
C ASP A 31 13.85 -7.86 10.42
N GLN A 32 14.30 -8.70 11.36
CA GLN A 32 14.18 -10.17 11.25
C GLN A 32 12.71 -10.63 11.17
N THR A 33 11.81 -10.01 11.93
CA THR A 33 10.36 -10.31 11.87
C THR A 33 9.70 -9.99 10.53
N VAL A 34 10.27 -9.08 9.73
CA VAL A 34 9.63 -8.62 8.47
C VAL A 34 9.56 -9.74 7.45
N HIS A 35 10.59 -10.59 7.38
CA HIS A 35 10.64 -11.68 6.41
C HIS A 35 9.53 -12.69 6.67
N SER A 36 9.44 -13.21 7.89
CA SER A 36 8.38 -14.11 8.33
C SER A 36 6.99 -13.49 8.19
N ALA A 37 6.84 -12.22 8.59
CA ALA A 37 5.58 -11.49 8.43
C ALA A 37 5.16 -11.32 6.96
N ALA A 38 6.09 -11.23 6.01
CA ALA A 38 5.75 -11.17 4.59
C ALA A 38 5.24 -12.52 4.05
N ILE A 39 5.73 -13.63 4.61
CA ILE A 39 5.37 -15.01 4.22
C ILE A 39 4.03 -15.39 4.84
N TYR A 40 3.97 -15.44 6.17
CA TYR A 40 2.82 -15.95 6.91
C TYR A 40 1.71 -14.91 7.04
N GLN A 41 2.03 -13.62 6.83
CA GLN A 41 1.07 -12.51 6.94
C GLN A 41 0.35 -12.49 8.29
N ASP A 42 1.05 -12.97 9.32
CA ASP A 42 0.59 -13.08 10.70
C ASP A 42 0.64 -11.71 11.40
N ALA A 43 -0.48 -11.33 12.00
CA ALA A 43 -0.62 -10.07 12.72
C ALA A 43 0.33 -9.98 13.92
N ASP A 44 0.66 -11.11 14.55
CA ASP A 44 1.45 -11.12 15.79
C ASP A 44 2.91 -10.77 15.52
N ASN A 45 3.50 -11.40 14.50
CA ASN A 45 4.82 -11.08 13.99
C ASN A 45 4.95 -9.61 13.57
N ILE A 46 3.90 -9.07 12.94
CA ILE A 46 3.86 -7.67 12.52
C ILE A 46 3.80 -6.72 13.72
N ILE A 47 2.96 -7.02 14.71
CA ILE A 47 2.84 -6.21 15.94
C ILE A 47 4.17 -6.22 16.70
N VAL A 48 4.81 -7.38 16.86
CA VAL A 48 6.13 -7.49 17.50
C VAL A 48 7.17 -6.68 16.74
N ALA A 49 7.19 -6.75 15.40
CA ALA A 49 8.08 -5.94 14.57
C ALA A 49 7.95 -4.44 14.88
N VAL A 50 6.71 -3.93 14.92
CA VAL A 50 6.43 -2.52 15.20
C VAL A 50 6.83 -2.14 16.63
N ILE A 51 6.50 -2.97 17.61
CA ILE A 51 6.87 -2.73 19.02
C ILE A 51 8.39 -2.64 19.14
N VAL A 52 9.12 -3.65 18.70
CA VAL A 52 10.58 -3.71 18.87
C VAL A 52 11.28 -2.53 18.17
N TYR A 53 10.83 -2.13 16.97
CA TYR A 53 11.38 -0.96 16.29
C TYR A 53 11.10 0.34 17.04
N SER A 54 9.86 0.49 17.52
CA SER A 54 9.43 1.68 18.28
C SER A 54 10.26 1.83 19.54
N LEU A 55 10.51 0.73 20.25
CA LEU A 55 11.37 0.70 21.44
C LEU A 55 12.78 1.17 21.12
N GLY A 56 13.37 0.74 19.99
CA GLY A 56 14.67 1.24 19.53
C GLY A 56 14.67 2.76 19.34
N LYS A 57 13.63 3.31 18.70
CA LYS A 57 13.48 4.76 18.48
C LYS A 57 13.21 5.56 19.76
N ILE A 58 12.58 4.95 20.75
CA ILE A 58 12.33 5.57 22.05
C ILE A 58 13.62 5.66 22.85
N ILE A 59 14.39 4.58 22.97
CA ILE A 59 15.62 4.59 23.78
C ILE A 59 16.76 5.39 23.14
N GLU A 60 16.78 5.50 21.81
CA GLU A 60 17.71 6.36 21.03
C GLU A 60 17.57 7.85 21.42
N ARG A 61 16.40 8.26 21.91
CA ARG A 61 16.11 9.64 22.34
C ARG A 61 16.32 9.79 23.84
N GLU A 62 17.56 9.98 24.27
CA GLU A 62 17.92 10.09 25.71
C GLU A 62 17.11 11.15 26.48
N GLY A 63 16.66 12.23 25.81
CA GLY A 63 15.84 13.28 26.42
C GLY A 63 14.52 12.79 27.02
N TYR A 64 13.95 11.69 26.52
CA TYR A 64 12.70 11.14 27.06
C TYR A 64 12.83 10.63 28.48
N ARG A 65 14.03 10.18 28.87
CA ARG A 65 14.31 9.71 30.23
C ARG A 65 14.14 10.79 31.28
N ARG A 66 14.19 12.06 30.87
CA ARG A 66 14.03 13.23 31.73
C ARG A 66 12.60 13.76 31.76
N THR A 67 11.69 13.16 30.98
CA THR A 67 10.31 13.62 30.88
C THR A 67 9.45 12.95 31.96
N ALA A 68 8.50 13.69 32.52
CA ALA A 68 7.55 13.15 33.48
C ALA A 68 6.81 11.93 32.89
N GLY A 69 6.63 10.89 33.70
CA GLY A 69 5.98 9.65 33.28
C GLY A 69 6.92 8.57 32.70
N TRP A 70 8.18 8.89 32.39
CA TRP A 70 9.14 7.93 31.82
C TRP A 70 9.34 6.69 32.71
N GLU A 71 9.62 6.86 33.99
CA GLU A 71 9.90 5.76 34.91
C GLU A 71 8.72 4.78 35.02
N LEU A 72 7.49 5.32 35.12
CA LEU A 72 6.27 4.51 35.16
C LEU A 72 6.06 3.75 33.86
N PHE A 73 6.24 4.44 32.72
CA PHE A 73 6.17 3.84 31.40
C PHE A 73 7.18 2.70 31.24
N TYR A 74 8.47 2.97 31.51
CA TYR A 74 9.55 2.00 31.32
C TYR A 74 9.36 0.78 32.22
N LYS A 75 8.95 0.97 33.48
CA LYS A 75 8.64 -0.14 34.39
C LYS A 75 7.45 -0.96 33.91
N SER A 76 6.38 -0.32 33.44
CA SER A 76 5.22 -1.03 32.88
C SER A 76 5.59 -1.80 31.61
N LEU A 77 6.38 -1.20 30.72
CA LEU A 77 6.86 -1.81 29.50
C LEU A 77 7.66 -3.09 29.81
N MET A 78 8.66 -3.00 30.70
CA MET A 78 9.50 -4.14 31.06
C MET A 78 8.68 -5.28 31.67
N LYS A 79 7.71 -4.96 32.56
CA LYS A 79 6.81 -5.95 33.15
C LYS A 79 5.96 -6.67 32.11
N ASN A 80 5.39 -5.93 31.15
CA ASN A 80 4.54 -6.52 30.12
C ASN A 80 5.37 -7.31 29.09
N LEU A 81 6.61 -6.89 28.81
CA LEU A 81 7.55 -7.65 27.99
C LEU A 81 7.93 -8.99 28.64
N ASP A 82 8.18 -9.00 29.95
CA ASP A 82 8.41 -10.23 30.72
C ASP A 82 7.22 -11.17 30.69
N SER A 83 6.01 -10.60 30.79
CA SER A 83 4.77 -11.38 30.72
C SER A 83 4.56 -11.99 29.34
N ALA A 84 4.91 -11.26 28.27
CA ALA A 84 4.85 -11.76 26.90
C ALA A 84 5.83 -12.93 26.67
N ILE A 85 7.09 -12.77 27.10
CA ILE A 85 8.13 -13.81 27.02
C ILE A 85 7.69 -15.07 27.77
N PHE A 86 7.26 -14.93 29.02
CA PHE A 86 6.78 -16.06 29.82
C PHE A 86 5.58 -16.77 29.20
N SER A 87 4.65 -16.03 28.60
CA SER A 87 3.48 -16.61 27.93
C SER A 87 3.89 -17.43 26.71
N LEU A 88 4.87 -16.96 25.93
CA LEU A 88 5.44 -17.72 24.82
C LEU A 88 6.14 -19.00 25.27
N GLU A 89 6.94 -18.95 26.34
CA GLU A 89 7.58 -20.14 26.93
C GLU A 89 6.56 -21.21 27.38
N LYS A 90 5.38 -20.76 27.84
CA LYS A 90 4.27 -21.62 28.24
C LYS A 90 3.34 -22.01 27.10
N LYS A 91 3.58 -21.53 25.89
CA LYS A 91 2.72 -21.71 24.71
C LYS A 91 1.28 -21.22 24.94
N ASP A 92 1.14 -20.17 25.74
CA ASP A 92 -0.14 -19.53 26.07
C ASP A 92 -0.37 -18.30 25.17
N GLU A 93 -0.95 -18.55 24.00
CA GLU A 93 -1.17 -17.56 22.94
C GLU A 93 -2.12 -16.44 23.37
N GLU A 94 -3.18 -16.75 24.12
CA GLU A 94 -4.13 -15.75 24.60
C GLU A 94 -3.45 -14.76 25.56
N LYS A 95 -2.66 -15.25 26.53
CA LYS A 95 -1.91 -14.36 27.44
C LYS A 95 -0.81 -13.59 26.73
N PHE A 96 -0.20 -14.16 25.70
CA PHE A 96 0.76 -13.46 24.87
C PHE A 96 0.12 -12.26 24.17
N LEU A 97 -1.02 -12.46 23.49
CA LEU A 97 -1.76 -11.38 22.83
C LEU A 97 -2.21 -10.30 23.82
N ASN A 98 -2.71 -10.71 24.99
CA ASN A 98 -3.06 -9.77 26.06
C ASN A 98 -1.85 -8.95 26.52
N SER A 99 -0.67 -9.56 26.63
CA SER A 99 0.57 -8.86 27.00
C SER A 99 1.00 -7.84 25.94
N LEU A 100 0.87 -8.17 24.64
CA LEU A 100 1.11 -7.21 23.55
C LEU A 100 0.10 -6.05 23.61
N GLY A 101 -1.17 -6.34 23.89
CA GLY A 101 -2.21 -5.33 24.14
C GLY A 101 -1.82 -4.38 25.27
N LEU A 102 -1.35 -4.91 26.39
CA LEU A 102 -0.89 -4.12 27.54
C LEU A 102 0.37 -3.29 27.26
N ILE A 103 1.29 -3.79 26.40
CA ILE A 103 2.40 -2.97 25.89
C ILE A 103 1.86 -1.81 25.06
N ARG A 104 0.83 -2.05 24.24
CA ARG A 104 0.20 -0.99 23.45
C ARG A 104 -0.52 0.05 24.32
N GLU A 105 -1.17 -0.39 25.39
CA GLU A 105 -1.91 0.48 26.33
C GLU A 105 -0.99 1.27 27.26
N SER A 106 0.15 0.71 27.67
CA SER A 106 1.12 1.43 28.49
C SER A 106 1.65 2.69 27.78
N ILE A 107 1.60 2.71 26.45
CA ILE A 107 1.91 3.86 25.60
C ILE A 107 0.78 4.89 25.60
N THR A 108 -0.48 4.44 25.60
CA THR A 108 -1.63 5.35 25.55
C THR A 108 -1.89 6.06 26.86
N ASN A 109 -1.53 5.41 27.98
CA ASN A 109 -1.85 5.83 29.35
C ASN A 109 -0.78 6.73 29.99
N ILE A 110 0.27 7.11 29.24
CA ILE A 110 1.19 8.16 29.68
C ILE A 110 0.46 9.50 29.60
N GLU A 111 0.59 10.33 30.63
CA GLU A 111 0.08 11.70 30.62
C GLU A 111 1.12 12.69 30.08
N GLY A 112 0.66 13.78 29.46
CA GLY A 112 1.51 14.85 28.96
C GLY A 112 2.22 14.57 27.62
N ASP A 113 3.22 15.39 27.31
CA ASP A 113 3.86 15.45 25.99
C ASP A 113 4.55 14.13 25.59
N LEU A 114 5.06 13.37 26.57
CA LEU A 114 5.68 12.06 26.32
C LEU A 114 4.73 11.08 25.62
N SER A 115 3.45 11.11 26.00
CA SER A 115 2.40 10.30 25.37
C SER A 115 2.30 10.57 23.88
N THR A 116 2.23 11.86 23.53
CA THR A 116 2.11 12.32 22.14
C THR A 116 3.33 11.91 21.33
N TYR A 117 4.53 12.08 21.88
CA TYR A 117 5.76 11.69 21.19
C TYR A 117 5.88 10.19 20.96
N ILE A 118 5.55 9.36 21.97
CA ILE A 118 5.64 7.92 21.82
C ILE A 118 4.57 7.41 20.85
N LYS A 119 3.34 7.95 20.89
CA LYS A 119 2.29 7.63 19.90
C LYS A 119 2.74 7.92 18.47
N ASP A 120 3.38 9.06 18.23
CA ASP A 120 3.94 9.41 16.91
C ASP A 120 5.07 8.46 16.48
N ILE A 121 5.93 8.01 17.41
CA ILE A 121 6.96 7.02 17.11
C ILE A 121 6.34 5.69 16.67
N PHE A 122 5.33 5.19 17.39
CA PHE A 122 4.65 3.96 17.04
C PHE A 122 3.94 4.07 15.69
N TYR A 123 3.30 5.20 15.42
CA TYR A 123 2.68 5.46 14.13
C TYR A 123 3.71 5.41 12.98
N LYS A 124 4.82 6.14 13.12
CA LYS A 124 5.92 6.15 12.14
C LYS A 124 6.63 4.79 12.01
N ALA A 125 6.74 4.05 13.10
CA ALA A 125 7.24 2.68 13.10
C ALA A 125 6.33 1.75 12.29
N GLY A 126 5.01 1.88 12.47
CA GLY A 126 4.01 1.19 11.66
C GLY A 126 4.19 1.48 10.17
N ILE A 127 4.31 2.75 9.78
CA ILE A 127 4.55 3.14 8.37
C ILE A 127 5.90 2.60 7.86
N ASN A 128 6.94 2.63 8.67
CA ASN A 128 8.25 2.09 8.29
C ASN A 128 8.19 0.57 8.05
N LYS A 129 7.53 -0.17 8.95
CA LYS A 129 7.39 -1.63 8.81
C LYS A 129 6.44 -1.99 7.68
N ALA A 130 5.45 -1.16 7.42
CA ALA A 130 4.63 -1.28 6.23
C ALA A 130 5.51 -1.21 4.97
N PHE A 131 6.27 -0.14 4.85
CA PHE A 131 7.16 0.03 3.72
C PHE A 131 8.12 -1.16 3.55
N LYS A 132 8.67 -1.70 4.64
CA LYS A 132 9.53 -2.89 4.62
C LYS A 132 8.81 -4.14 4.10
N LEU A 133 7.59 -4.41 4.57
CA LEU A 133 6.76 -5.51 4.07
C LEU A 133 6.46 -5.38 2.56
N TYR A 134 6.23 -4.15 2.10
CA TYR A 134 6.07 -3.85 0.67
C TYR A 134 7.36 -4.13 -0.13
N GLU A 135 8.52 -3.75 0.39
CA GLU A 135 9.81 -4.10 -0.21
C GLU A 135 9.97 -5.62 -0.35
N HIS A 136 9.50 -6.38 0.64
CA HIS A 136 9.48 -7.85 0.67
C HIS A 136 8.38 -8.51 -0.17
N GLY A 137 7.52 -7.75 -0.85
CA GLY A 137 6.66 -8.29 -1.92
C GLY A 137 5.18 -8.28 -1.63
N LEU A 138 4.76 -7.83 -0.45
CA LEU A 138 3.34 -7.53 -0.21
C LEU A 138 2.91 -6.29 -1.00
N SER A 139 1.64 -6.21 -1.38
CA SER A 139 1.09 -5.00 -1.98
C SER A 139 0.92 -3.90 -0.94
N SER A 140 0.87 -2.65 -1.41
CA SER A 140 0.66 -1.48 -0.56
C SER A 140 -0.64 -1.58 0.26
N GLY A 141 -1.74 -1.97 -0.38
CA GLY A 141 -3.04 -2.16 0.30
C GLY A 141 -2.99 -3.25 1.37
N LYS A 142 -2.32 -4.38 1.09
CA LYS A 142 -2.20 -5.49 2.06
C LYS A 142 -1.47 -5.04 3.31
N THR A 143 -0.35 -4.39 3.06
CA THR A 143 0.54 -3.86 4.07
C THR A 143 -0.17 -2.84 4.96
N ALA A 144 -0.86 -1.87 4.35
CA ALA A 144 -1.62 -0.86 5.08
C ALA A 144 -2.71 -1.50 5.95
N SER A 145 -3.42 -2.50 5.41
CA SER A 145 -4.44 -3.25 6.15
C SER A 145 -3.86 -4.04 7.32
N LEU A 146 -2.70 -4.69 7.15
CA LEU A 146 -2.06 -5.49 8.20
C LEU A 146 -1.61 -4.64 9.39
N LEU A 147 -1.16 -3.41 9.12
CA LEU A 147 -0.62 -2.50 10.12
C LEU A 147 -1.62 -1.47 10.63
N GLY A 148 -2.85 -1.47 10.10
CA GLY A 148 -3.88 -0.50 10.47
C GLY A 148 -3.50 0.95 10.14
N ILE A 149 -2.69 1.17 9.11
CA ILE A 149 -2.29 2.51 8.68
C ILE A 149 -3.05 2.94 7.42
N SER A 150 -3.05 4.24 7.14
CA SER A 150 -3.62 4.77 5.91
C SER A 150 -2.71 4.48 4.71
N LEU A 151 -3.31 4.11 3.56
CA LEU A 151 -2.57 4.03 2.29
C LEU A 151 -1.96 5.37 1.89
N TRP A 152 -2.58 6.47 2.29
CA TRP A 152 -2.07 7.81 2.09
C TRP A 152 -0.72 8.04 2.77
N ASP A 153 -0.46 7.39 3.92
CA ASP A 153 0.86 7.47 4.57
C ASP A 153 1.89 6.65 3.80
N LEU A 154 1.50 5.44 3.37
CA LEU A 154 2.41 4.54 2.69
C LEU A 154 2.81 5.05 1.29
N ALA A 155 1.92 5.73 0.58
CA ALA A 155 2.16 6.26 -0.77
C ALA A 155 3.40 7.17 -0.83
N GLY A 156 3.56 8.08 0.14
CA GLY A 156 4.73 8.97 0.21
C GLY A 156 6.05 8.24 0.48
N TYR A 157 6.02 7.14 1.25
CA TYR A 157 7.21 6.32 1.51
C TYR A 157 7.60 5.47 0.30
N ILE A 158 6.62 4.87 -0.38
CA ILE A 158 6.84 4.09 -1.60
C ILE A 158 7.48 4.96 -2.67
N GLY A 159 6.98 6.19 -2.86
CA GLY A 159 7.47 7.10 -3.89
C GLY A 159 8.93 7.51 -3.72
N GLN A 160 9.45 7.55 -2.48
CA GLN A 160 10.86 7.88 -2.19
C GLN A 160 11.82 6.69 -2.35
N SER A 161 11.29 5.50 -2.63
CA SER A 161 12.09 4.28 -2.70
C SER A 161 12.67 4.01 -4.10
N THR A 162 13.70 3.18 -4.16
CA THR A 162 14.28 2.68 -5.43
C THR A 162 13.56 1.43 -5.96
N VAL A 163 12.46 1.01 -5.32
CA VAL A 163 11.73 -0.23 -5.65
C VAL A 163 11.22 -0.23 -7.09
N SER A 164 10.89 0.95 -7.64
CA SER A 164 10.45 1.13 -9.02
C SER A 164 11.58 1.07 -10.06
N GLU A 165 12.86 1.19 -9.68
CA GLU A 165 13.97 1.31 -10.62
C GLU A 165 14.41 -0.02 -11.28
N SER A 166 13.99 -1.17 -10.76
CA SER A 166 14.40 -2.47 -11.32
C SER A 166 13.78 -2.73 -12.70
N HIS A 167 14.58 -3.19 -13.67
CA HIS A 167 14.09 -3.58 -15.00
C HIS A 167 13.06 -4.72 -14.98
N LEU A 168 13.07 -5.56 -13.94
CA LEU A 168 12.04 -6.60 -13.80
C LEU A 168 10.62 -6.01 -13.62
N ASN A 169 10.53 -4.73 -13.27
CA ASN A 169 9.28 -4.03 -13.09
C ASN A 169 8.64 -3.59 -14.41
N GLU A 170 9.38 -3.64 -15.53
CA GLU A 170 8.92 -3.27 -16.86
C GLU A 170 8.10 -4.43 -17.46
N ALA A 171 6.77 -4.33 -17.40
CA ALA A 171 5.86 -5.33 -18.00
C ALA A 171 5.64 -5.10 -19.51
N LEU A 172 5.46 -3.83 -19.89
CA LEU A 172 5.14 -3.38 -21.25
C LEU A 172 6.07 -2.22 -21.61
N PRO A 173 6.53 -2.14 -22.88
CA PRO A 173 7.26 -0.98 -23.36
C PRO A 173 6.45 0.32 -23.23
N ILE A 174 7.12 1.44 -22.98
CA ILE A 174 6.45 2.75 -22.79
C ILE A 174 5.57 3.14 -23.98
N ARG A 175 6.00 2.85 -25.22
CA ARG A 175 5.18 3.11 -26.42
C ARG A 175 3.82 2.41 -26.37
N GLU A 176 3.77 1.16 -25.93
CA GLU A 176 2.51 0.43 -25.77
C GLU A 176 1.69 0.97 -24.59
N ARG A 177 2.33 1.40 -23.49
CA ARG A 177 1.62 2.06 -22.38
C ARG A 177 0.94 3.36 -22.80
N ILE A 178 1.63 4.21 -23.57
CA ILE A 178 1.04 5.45 -24.10
C ILE A 178 -0.09 5.14 -25.09
N LYS A 179 0.06 4.09 -25.91
CA LYS A 179 -1.02 3.63 -26.79
C LYS A 179 -2.24 3.20 -25.98
N ASN A 180 -2.07 2.46 -24.89
CA ASN A 180 -3.16 2.12 -23.96
C ASN A 180 -3.79 3.38 -23.33
N ALA A 181 -2.98 4.38 -22.96
CA ALA A 181 -3.49 5.66 -22.46
C ALA A 181 -4.40 6.35 -23.47
N ARG A 182 -4.00 6.39 -24.75
CA ARG A 182 -4.82 6.95 -25.83
C ARG A 182 -6.11 6.15 -26.09
N GLN A 183 -6.19 4.89 -25.67
CA GLN A 183 -7.44 4.14 -25.74
C GLN A 183 -8.54 4.72 -24.84
N ILE A 184 -8.21 5.61 -23.90
CA ILE A 184 -9.22 6.29 -23.07
C ILE A 184 -10.33 6.92 -23.94
N MET A 185 -9.99 7.40 -25.15
CA MET A 185 -10.92 8.03 -26.09
C MET A 185 -11.92 7.05 -26.71
N ASN A 186 -11.71 5.74 -26.54
CA ASN A 186 -12.52 4.68 -27.14
C ASN A 186 -13.20 3.78 -26.10
N VAL A 187 -12.97 4.00 -24.80
CA VAL A 187 -13.60 3.21 -23.74
C VAL A 187 -14.84 3.92 -23.20
N LYS A 188 -15.77 3.13 -22.68
CA LYS A 188 -16.96 3.69 -22.00
C LYS A 188 -16.66 4.04 -20.54
N ASN A 189 -15.87 3.19 -19.87
CA ASN A 189 -15.58 3.35 -18.45
C ASN A 189 -14.07 3.42 -18.21
N VAL A 190 -13.67 4.34 -17.35
CA VAL A 190 -12.34 4.44 -16.77
C VAL A 190 -12.46 4.18 -15.28
N ILE A 191 -12.02 3.00 -14.84
CA ILE A 191 -12.17 2.53 -13.47
C ILE A 191 -10.93 2.96 -12.68
N LEU A 192 -11.15 3.69 -11.60
CA LEU A 192 -10.09 4.30 -10.80
C LEU A 192 -9.83 3.44 -9.55
N ASP A 193 -8.62 2.93 -9.43
CA ASP A 193 -8.12 2.33 -8.18
C ASP A 193 -7.73 3.42 -7.16
N ALA A 194 -7.46 3.02 -5.92
CA ALA A 194 -7.08 3.93 -4.85
C ALA A 194 -5.76 4.67 -5.13
N GLY A 195 -4.74 3.97 -5.63
CA GLY A 195 -3.40 4.54 -5.88
C GLY A 195 -3.43 5.82 -6.74
N PRO A 196 -4.02 5.80 -7.94
CA PRO A 196 -4.15 6.99 -8.80
C PRO A 196 -4.93 8.14 -8.17
N LEU A 197 -5.98 7.85 -7.40
CA LEU A 197 -6.75 8.88 -6.70
C LEU A 197 -5.90 9.56 -5.62
N ILE A 198 -5.12 8.78 -4.87
CA ILE A 198 -4.19 9.27 -3.86
C ILE A 198 -3.08 10.10 -4.51
N SER A 199 -2.37 9.55 -5.50
CA SER A 199 -1.22 10.21 -6.14
C SER A 199 -1.63 11.51 -6.84
N MET A 200 -2.76 11.53 -7.54
CA MET A 200 -3.26 12.76 -8.18
C MET A 200 -3.76 13.79 -7.17
N THR A 201 -4.29 13.36 -6.02
CA THR A 201 -4.71 14.29 -4.96
C THR A 201 -3.51 14.92 -4.27
N LEU A 202 -2.49 14.11 -3.92
CA LEU A 202 -1.26 14.58 -3.28
C LEU A 202 -0.45 15.53 -4.17
N THR A 203 -0.50 15.33 -5.49
CA THR A 203 0.19 16.19 -6.47
C THR A 203 -0.64 17.38 -6.94
N GLY A 204 -1.89 17.53 -6.49
CA GLY A 204 -2.76 18.62 -6.92
C GLY A 204 -3.20 18.54 -8.39
N THR A 205 -3.15 17.35 -9.00
CA THR A 205 -3.47 17.11 -10.42
C THR A 205 -4.86 16.51 -10.64
N LEU A 206 -5.63 16.30 -9.57
CA LEU A 206 -6.97 15.70 -9.59
C LEU A 206 -7.97 16.41 -10.54
N PHE A 207 -7.80 17.71 -10.79
CA PHE A 207 -8.64 18.50 -11.71
C PHE A 207 -8.64 17.97 -13.15
N ILE A 208 -7.62 17.18 -13.54
CA ILE A 208 -7.52 16.56 -14.87
C ILE A 208 -8.69 15.63 -15.15
N LEU A 209 -9.26 14.98 -14.13
CA LEU A 209 -10.46 14.14 -14.31
C LEU A 209 -11.64 14.98 -14.79
N GLU A 210 -11.84 16.19 -14.24
CA GLU A 210 -12.89 17.11 -14.69
C GLU A 210 -12.64 17.55 -16.14
N ARG A 211 -11.38 17.86 -16.49
CA ARG A 211 -11.00 18.32 -17.84
C ARG A 211 -11.20 17.21 -18.89
N LEU A 212 -10.81 15.99 -18.57
CA LEU A 212 -11.03 14.82 -19.42
C LEU A 212 -12.52 14.54 -19.59
N LYS A 213 -13.32 14.58 -18.52
CA LYS A 213 -14.79 14.40 -18.62
C LYS A 213 -15.45 15.48 -19.46
N LYS A 214 -14.98 16.74 -19.38
CA LYS A 214 -15.47 17.83 -20.25
C LYS A 214 -15.10 17.62 -21.72
N ARG A 215 -13.89 17.11 -21.98
CA ARG A 215 -13.39 16.85 -23.34
C ARG A 215 -14.05 15.62 -23.98
N PHE A 216 -14.33 14.60 -23.18
CA PHE A 216 -14.91 13.31 -23.58
C PHE A 216 -16.10 12.97 -22.66
N PRO A 217 -17.28 13.60 -22.88
CA PRO A 217 -18.45 13.44 -22.02
C PRO A 217 -18.97 12.00 -21.91
N GLU A 218 -18.72 11.17 -22.92
CA GLU A 218 -19.10 9.77 -23.03
C GLU A 218 -18.35 8.84 -22.06
N ILE A 219 -17.18 9.26 -21.58
CA ILE A 219 -16.35 8.46 -20.67
C ILE A 219 -16.88 8.61 -19.26
N GLU A 220 -17.19 7.51 -18.59
CA GLU A 220 -17.53 7.51 -17.17
C GLU A 220 -16.32 7.13 -16.32
N PHE A 221 -15.90 8.03 -15.42
CA PHE A 221 -14.94 7.69 -14.38
C PHE A 221 -15.67 6.95 -13.26
N ILE A 222 -15.21 5.74 -12.94
CA ILE A 222 -15.89 4.85 -12.01
C ILE A 222 -15.03 4.63 -10.77
N MET A 223 -15.67 4.71 -9.60
CA MET A 223 -15.10 4.32 -8.31
C MET A 223 -15.94 3.21 -7.69
N THR A 224 -15.31 2.13 -7.23
CA THR A 224 -16.02 1.04 -6.55
C THR A 224 -16.27 1.40 -5.08
N PRO A 225 -17.25 0.76 -4.39
CA PRO A 225 -17.49 0.99 -2.97
C PRO A 225 -16.24 0.75 -2.10
N GLN A 226 -15.45 -0.28 -2.42
CA GLN A 226 -14.24 -0.63 -1.71
C GLN A 226 -13.16 0.44 -1.87
N VAL A 227 -12.96 0.97 -3.09
CA VAL A 227 -12.02 2.07 -3.33
C VAL A 227 -12.50 3.35 -2.65
N LYS A 228 -13.82 3.63 -2.62
CA LYS A 228 -14.38 4.77 -1.89
C LYS A 228 -14.10 4.69 -0.40
N GLU A 229 -14.31 3.53 0.21
CA GLU A 229 -14.01 3.31 1.62
C GLU A 229 -12.52 3.51 1.91
N GLU A 230 -11.65 3.00 1.04
CA GLU A 230 -10.21 3.07 1.19
C GLU A 230 -9.64 4.49 1.03
N THR A 231 -10.13 5.23 0.04
CA THR A 231 -9.61 6.56 -0.29
C THR A 231 -10.29 7.69 0.47
N ILE A 232 -11.58 7.54 0.81
CA ILE A 232 -12.37 8.59 1.45
C ILE A 232 -12.79 8.17 2.87
N GLY A 233 -13.42 6.99 3.02
CA GLY A 233 -13.90 6.44 4.30
C GLY A 233 -12.84 6.47 5.40
N LYS A 234 -11.72 5.78 5.16
CA LYS A 234 -10.57 5.75 6.07
C LYS A 234 -9.90 7.11 6.23
N ALA A 235 -9.84 7.91 5.17
CA ALA A 235 -9.17 9.22 5.19
C ALA A 235 -9.91 10.24 6.07
N TRP A 236 -11.24 10.20 6.16
CA TRP A 236 -12.01 11.05 7.08
C TRP A 236 -11.67 10.81 8.55
N ASN A 237 -11.25 9.59 8.91
CA ASN A 237 -10.89 9.25 10.29
C ASN A 237 -9.47 9.67 10.65
N VAL A 238 -8.69 10.18 9.69
CA VAL A 238 -7.32 10.63 9.90
C VAL A 238 -7.24 12.11 9.65
N LYS A 239 -7.08 12.92 10.71
CA LYS A 239 -7.03 14.39 10.65
C LYS A 239 -6.10 14.96 9.57
N LYS A 240 -4.98 14.28 9.31
CA LYS A 240 -4.01 14.63 8.26
C LYS A 240 -4.58 14.58 6.84
N TYR A 241 -5.60 13.76 6.58
CA TYR A 241 -6.14 13.47 5.24
C TYR A 241 -7.60 13.89 5.03
N GLU A 242 -8.18 14.62 5.99
CA GLU A 242 -9.57 15.08 5.89
C GLU A 242 -9.79 15.99 4.67
N LEU A 243 -8.82 16.84 4.32
CA LEU A 243 -8.93 17.74 3.17
C LEU A 243 -8.88 16.95 1.85
N GLU A 244 -8.01 15.96 1.76
CA GLU A 244 -7.89 15.04 0.63
C GLU A 244 -9.20 14.28 0.41
N ALA A 245 -9.81 13.78 1.48
CA ALA A 245 -11.12 13.14 1.46
C ALA A 245 -12.22 14.08 0.92
N VAL A 246 -12.26 15.33 1.39
CA VAL A 246 -13.21 16.35 0.92
C VAL A 246 -13.04 16.62 -0.59
N LYS A 247 -11.81 16.72 -1.09
CA LYS A 247 -11.54 16.93 -2.52
C LYS A 247 -12.08 15.78 -3.39
N LEU A 248 -11.86 14.53 -2.97
CA LEU A 248 -12.38 13.36 -3.67
C LEU A 248 -13.90 13.27 -3.61
N GLN A 249 -14.50 13.51 -2.43
CA GLN A 249 -15.96 13.51 -2.27
C GLN A 249 -16.61 14.58 -3.16
N THR A 250 -15.98 15.75 -3.30
CA THR A 250 -16.45 16.83 -4.19
C THR A 250 -16.54 16.38 -5.65
N LEU A 251 -15.63 15.54 -6.14
CA LEU A 251 -15.72 15.01 -7.50
C LEU A 251 -16.88 14.03 -7.69
N ILE A 252 -17.22 13.28 -6.65
CA ILE A 252 -18.39 12.40 -6.64
C ILE A 252 -19.66 13.25 -6.64
N ASP A 253 -19.74 14.27 -5.79
CA ASP A 253 -20.91 15.15 -5.67
C ASP A 253 -21.17 15.93 -6.97
N LYS A 254 -20.11 16.33 -7.68
CA LYS A 254 -20.19 16.95 -9.02
C LYS A 254 -20.54 15.97 -10.14
N GLY A 255 -20.59 14.66 -9.87
CA GLY A 255 -20.81 13.62 -10.88
C GLY A 255 -19.65 13.42 -11.85
N VAL A 256 -18.46 13.93 -11.53
CA VAL A 256 -17.24 13.73 -12.33
C VAL A 256 -16.79 12.28 -12.18
N ILE A 257 -16.81 11.76 -10.95
CA ILE A 257 -16.63 10.35 -10.63
C ILE A 257 -18.00 9.78 -10.24
N LYS A 258 -18.40 8.68 -10.86
CA LYS A 258 -19.62 7.95 -10.51
C LYS A 258 -19.29 6.70 -9.71
N LEU A 259 -20.13 6.39 -8.74
CA LEU A 259 -19.98 5.15 -7.97
C LEU A 259 -20.44 3.96 -8.81
N ALA A 260 -19.70 2.85 -8.77
CA ALA A 260 -20.08 1.62 -9.46
C ALA A 260 -21.51 1.15 -9.09
N SER A 261 -21.96 1.45 -7.87
CA SER A 261 -23.30 1.18 -7.37
C SER A 261 -24.42 1.92 -8.11
N THR A 262 -24.10 2.95 -8.91
CA THR A 262 -25.10 3.60 -9.77
C THR A 262 -25.37 2.84 -11.07
N PHE A 263 -24.54 1.84 -11.40
CA PHE A 263 -24.63 1.06 -12.64
C PHE A 263 -25.11 -0.38 -12.39
N MET A 264 -24.87 -0.92 -11.20
CA MET A 264 -25.24 -2.27 -10.81
C MET A 264 -25.34 -2.41 -9.29
N ASP A 265 -25.96 -3.49 -8.82
CA ASP A 265 -26.16 -3.73 -7.41
C ASP A 265 -24.81 -4.01 -6.69
N VAL A 266 -24.65 -3.47 -5.48
CA VAL A 266 -23.45 -3.64 -4.66
C VAL A 266 -23.18 -5.12 -4.38
N SER A 267 -24.22 -5.91 -4.13
CA SER A 267 -24.09 -7.35 -3.87
C SER A 267 -23.53 -8.13 -5.07
N GLN A 268 -23.81 -7.68 -6.31
CA GLN A 268 -23.24 -8.27 -7.51
C GLN A 268 -21.74 -7.99 -7.60
N ILE A 269 -21.35 -6.74 -7.32
CA ILE A 269 -19.94 -6.33 -7.28
C ILE A 269 -19.19 -7.10 -6.20
N GLU A 270 -19.75 -7.22 -5.00
CA GLU A 270 -19.14 -7.93 -3.87
C GLU A 270 -18.97 -9.43 -4.16
N LYS A 271 -19.99 -10.08 -4.72
CA LYS A 271 -19.92 -11.50 -5.11
C LYS A 271 -18.83 -11.74 -6.14
N GLU A 272 -18.74 -10.89 -7.16
CA GLU A 272 -17.72 -11.01 -8.18
C GLU A 272 -16.33 -10.65 -7.65
N THR A 273 -16.23 -9.69 -6.74
CA THR A 273 -14.99 -9.33 -6.04
C THR A 273 -14.47 -10.53 -5.25
N ALA A 274 -15.32 -11.21 -4.49
CA ALA A 274 -14.96 -12.42 -3.76
C ALA A 274 -14.50 -13.54 -4.71
N ARG A 275 -15.17 -13.72 -5.86
CA ARG A 275 -14.75 -14.68 -6.89
C ARG A 275 -13.36 -14.36 -7.43
N ILE A 276 -13.10 -13.11 -7.78
CA ILE A 276 -11.80 -12.66 -8.30
C ILE A 276 -10.70 -12.80 -7.24
N LEU A 277 -10.97 -12.43 -5.99
CA LEU A 277 -10.02 -12.62 -4.88
C LEU A 277 -9.67 -14.08 -4.67
N ASN A 278 -10.68 -14.97 -4.60
CA ASN A 278 -10.44 -16.40 -4.44
C ASN A 278 -9.62 -16.98 -5.59
N LEU A 279 -9.88 -16.51 -6.81
CA LEU A 279 -9.09 -16.91 -7.96
C LEU A 279 -7.66 -16.38 -7.85
N ALA A 280 -7.47 -15.10 -7.56
CA ALA A 280 -6.15 -14.47 -7.45
C ALA A 280 -5.30 -15.13 -6.34
N ASN A 281 -5.91 -15.40 -5.19
CA ASN A 281 -5.31 -16.09 -4.04
C ASN A 281 -5.07 -17.59 -4.30
N SER A 282 -5.24 -18.09 -5.51
CA SER A 282 -4.90 -19.48 -5.88
C SER A 282 -3.86 -19.55 -7.01
N VAL A 283 -3.32 -18.40 -7.43
CA VAL A 283 -2.41 -18.31 -8.58
C VAL A 283 -0.96 -18.53 -8.17
N TYR A 284 -0.49 -17.84 -7.13
CA TYR A 284 0.90 -17.89 -6.69
C TYR A 284 0.98 -18.62 -5.37
N LYS A 285 1.92 -19.56 -5.25
CA LYS A 285 2.11 -20.35 -4.03
C LYS A 285 3.58 -20.46 -3.68
N ALA A 286 3.94 -20.15 -2.44
CA ALA A 286 5.29 -20.21 -1.90
C ALA A 286 5.26 -20.93 -0.56
N ASP A 287 6.24 -21.81 -0.32
CA ASP A 287 6.35 -22.60 0.93
C ASP A 287 5.03 -23.26 1.40
N GLY A 288 4.30 -23.92 0.48
CA GLY A 288 3.04 -24.57 0.85
C GLY A 288 1.84 -23.63 0.99
N GLU A 289 2.04 -22.32 1.02
CA GLU A 289 1.02 -21.30 1.25
C GLU A 289 0.70 -20.45 0.01
N PHE A 290 -0.56 -20.04 -0.12
CA PHE A 290 -0.99 -19.19 -1.23
C PHE A 290 -0.72 -17.71 -0.94
N LEU A 291 -0.07 -17.04 -1.90
CA LEU A 291 0.28 -15.64 -1.78
C LEU A 291 -0.93 -14.75 -2.12
N LYS A 292 -1.34 -13.94 -1.15
CA LYS A 292 -2.42 -12.95 -1.28
C LYS A 292 -1.90 -11.64 -1.89
N LEU A 293 -1.60 -11.66 -3.19
CA LEU A 293 -0.97 -10.54 -3.89
C LEU A 293 -1.94 -9.41 -4.29
N ILE A 294 -3.22 -9.74 -4.54
CA ILE A 294 -4.25 -8.78 -4.96
C ILE A 294 -5.15 -8.45 -3.77
N GLN A 295 -5.47 -7.16 -3.60
CA GLN A 295 -6.33 -6.68 -2.52
C GLN A 295 -7.77 -6.46 -2.95
N ILE A 296 -8.64 -6.26 -1.96
CA ILE A 296 -10.07 -6.12 -2.19
C ILE A 296 -10.43 -4.89 -3.04
N GLY A 297 -9.72 -3.76 -2.86
CA GLY A 297 -9.90 -2.57 -3.71
C GLY A 297 -9.59 -2.88 -5.18
N GLU A 298 -8.40 -3.41 -5.45
CA GLU A 298 -7.96 -3.81 -6.79
C GLU A 298 -8.89 -4.87 -7.42
N ALA A 299 -9.25 -5.90 -6.65
CA ALA A 299 -10.16 -6.95 -7.09
C ALA A 299 -11.56 -6.41 -7.40
N SER A 300 -12.05 -5.40 -6.67
CA SER A 300 -13.33 -4.77 -6.95
C SER A 300 -13.33 -4.02 -8.28
N CYS A 301 -12.20 -3.39 -8.65
CA CYS A 301 -12.04 -2.75 -9.96
C CYS A 301 -12.10 -3.78 -11.09
N LEU A 302 -11.39 -4.91 -10.93
CA LEU A 302 -11.44 -6.04 -11.87
C LEU A 302 -12.85 -6.65 -11.96
N ALA A 303 -13.56 -6.73 -10.83
CA ALA A 303 -14.91 -7.27 -10.76
C ALA A 303 -15.90 -6.41 -11.54
N PHE A 304 -15.87 -5.09 -11.30
CA PHE A 304 -16.71 -4.16 -12.04
C PHE A 304 -16.41 -4.19 -13.54
N ALA A 305 -15.13 -4.22 -13.93
CA ALA A 305 -14.71 -4.34 -15.33
C ALA A 305 -15.27 -5.61 -15.98
N ASN A 306 -15.25 -6.74 -15.26
CA ASN A 306 -15.76 -8.01 -15.77
C ASN A 306 -17.29 -8.00 -15.94
N LEU A 307 -18.02 -7.37 -15.02
CA LEU A 307 -19.48 -7.31 -15.02
C LEU A 307 -20.05 -6.38 -16.11
N CYS A 308 -19.39 -5.25 -16.39
CA CYS A 308 -19.89 -4.24 -17.33
C CYS A 308 -19.94 -4.70 -18.80
N LYS A 309 -19.21 -5.76 -19.19
CA LYS A 309 -19.16 -6.32 -20.56
C LYS A 309 -18.98 -5.26 -21.67
N CYS A 310 -18.28 -4.17 -21.40
CA CYS A 310 -17.91 -3.15 -22.37
C CYS A 310 -16.38 -2.96 -22.36
N GLN A 311 -15.86 -2.14 -23.27
CA GLN A 311 -14.45 -1.75 -23.21
C GLN A 311 -14.24 -0.87 -21.97
N ASN A 312 -13.38 -1.35 -21.07
CA ASN A 312 -13.00 -0.67 -19.84
C ASN A 312 -11.49 -0.44 -19.83
N LEU A 313 -11.08 0.67 -19.24
CA LEU A 313 -9.69 0.95 -18.92
C LEU A 313 -9.56 1.08 -17.40
N ILE A 314 -8.58 0.42 -16.79
CA ILE A 314 -8.35 0.49 -15.35
C ILE A 314 -7.13 1.37 -15.09
N VAL A 315 -7.28 2.39 -14.26
CA VAL A 315 -6.16 3.21 -13.79
C VAL A 315 -5.68 2.63 -12.47
N VAL A 316 -4.44 2.16 -12.41
CA VAL A 316 -3.82 1.57 -11.21
C VAL A 316 -2.33 1.89 -11.18
N ASP A 317 -1.90 2.43 -10.05
CA ASP A 317 -0.50 2.82 -9.82
C ASP A 317 0.34 1.66 -9.26
N GLU A 318 -0.31 0.72 -8.58
CA GLU A 318 0.31 -0.46 -8.02
C GLU A 318 0.84 -1.38 -9.13
N ARG A 319 2.05 -1.88 -8.93
CA ARG A 319 2.75 -2.71 -9.90
C ARG A 319 2.21 -4.13 -9.92
N THR A 320 1.90 -4.67 -8.75
CA THR A 320 1.56 -6.08 -8.57
C THR A 320 0.34 -6.47 -9.40
N VAL A 321 -0.76 -5.70 -9.35
CA VAL A 321 -1.97 -5.96 -10.14
C VAL A 321 -1.71 -5.94 -11.64
N ARG A 322 -0.92 -4.96 -12.11
CA ARG A 322 -0.58 -4.85 -13.53
C ARG A 322 0.23 -6.05 -13.97
N LEU A 323 1.31 -6.38 -13.26
CA LEU A 323 2.13 -7.55 -13.59
C LEU A 323 1.35 -8.86 -13.49
N PHE A 324 0.40 -8.96 -12.56
CA PHE A 324 -0.48 -10.13 -12.43
C PHE A 324 -1.20 -10.43 -13.74
N SER A 325 -1.61 -9.40 -14.47
CA SER A 325 -2.27 -9.51 -15.77
C SER A 325 -1.31 -9.46 -16.96
N GLU A 326 -0.44 -8.44 -17.01
CA GLU A 326 0.43 -8.09 -18.14
C GLU A 326 1.64 -9.04 -18.27
N SER A 327 2.22 -9.48 -17.15
CA SER A 327 3.43 -10.32 -17.15
C SER A 327 3.53 -11.23 -15.90
N PRO A 328 2.65 -12.25 -15.79
CA PRO A 328 2.52 -13.09 -14.61
C PRO A 328 3.79 -13.91 -14.29
N ILE A 329 4.60 -14.23 -15.31
CA ILE A 329 5.90 -14.90 -15.17
C ILE A 329 6.92 -13.94 -14.56
N ASN A 330 6.96 -12.66 -14.98
CA ASN A 330 7.84 -11.68 -14.36
C ASN A 330 7.44 -11.44 -12.90
N LEU A 331 6.13 -11.39 -12.61
CA LEU A 331 5.65 -11.28 -11.22
C LEU A 331 6.15 -12.43 -10.35
N LYS A 332 6.10 -13.68 -10.87
CA LYS A 332 6.67 -14.86 -10.18
C LYS A 332 8.14 -14.61 -9.86
N THR A 333 8.96 -14.24 -10.85
CA THR A 333 10.40 -14.01 -10.66
C THR A 333 10.70 -12.88 -9.67
N ILE A 334 9.94 -11.78 -9.71
CA ILE A 334 10.09 -10.68 -8.74
C ILE A 334 9.76 -11.18 -7.33
N THR A 335 8.66 -11.91 -7.20
CA THR A 335 8.21 -12.45 -5.90
C THR A 335 9.24 -13.42 -5.34
N GLU A 336 9.82 -14.31 -6.16
CA GLU A 336 10.90 -15.23 -5.76
C GLU A 336 12.12 -14.48 -5.21
N ARG A 337 12.52 -13.40 -5.89
CA ARG A 337 13.67 -12.59 -5.46
C ARG A 337 13.40 -11.85 -4.15
N LYS A 338 12.21 -11.27 -3.98
CA LYS A 338 11.84 -10.50 -2.78
C LYS A 338 11.62 -11.39 -1.55
N MET A 339 11.05 -12.57 -1.77
CA MET A 339 10.75 -13.55 -0.73
C MET A 339 11.91 -14.51 -0.48
N HIS A 340 13.00 -14.44 -1.26
CA HIS A 340 14.15 -15.35 -1.17
C HIS A 340 13.78 -16.85 -1.21
N MET A 341 12.73 -17.21 -1.93
CA MET A 341 12.20 -18.58 -2.00
C MET A 341 11.58 -18.90 -3.35
N PRO A 342 11.46 -20.19 -3.73
CA PRO A 342 10.75 -20.59 -4.93
C PRO A 342 9.25 -20.28 -4.85
N VAL A 343 8.68 -19.81 -5.94
CA VAL A 343 7.24 -19.56 -6.08
C VAL A 343 6.73 -20.44 -7.21
N SER A 344 5.59 -21.09 -7.01
CA SER A 344 4.88 -21.84 -8.05
C SER A 344 3.72 -21.02 -8.62
N LEU A 345 3.38 -21.27 -9.89
CA LEU A 345 2.41 -20.49 -10.65
C LEU A 345 1.36 -21.39 -11.29
N ASN A 346 0.08 -21.13 -11.01
CA ASN A 346 -1.05 -21.79 -11.67
C ASN A 346 -1.50 -21.03 -12.92
N MET A 347 -0.95 -21.41 -14.07
CA MET A 347 -1.23 -20.75 -15.36
C MET A 347 -2.70 -20.83 -15.82
N LYS A 348 -3.50 -21.78 -15.32
CA LYS A 348 -4.91 -21.88 -15.71
C LYS A 348 -5.70 -20.68 -15.20
N ASN A 349 -5.47 -20.31 -13.95
CA ASN A 349 -6.20 -19.23 -13.27
C ASN A 349 -5.75 -17.84 -13.73
N VAL A 350 -4.48 -17.70 -14.15
CA VAL A 350 -3.91 -16.46 -14.72
C VAL A 350 -4.68 -15.99 -15.96
N LYS A 351 -5.17 -16.90 -16.81
CA LYS A 351 -5.83 -16.55 -18.08
C LYS A 351 -7.09 -15.70 -17.90
N GLU A 352 -7.74 -15.76 -16.74
CA GLU A 352 -8.91 -14.94 -16.44
C GLU A 352 -8.57 -13.44 -16.30
N PHE A 353 -7.30 -13.11 -16.06
CA PHE A 353 -6.84 -11.76 -15.82
C PHE A 353 -6.30 -11.07 -17.07
N SER A 354 -5.84 -11.82 -18.08
CA SER A 354 -5.17 -11.25 -19.27
C SER A 354 -6.06 -10.37 -20.16
N LYS A 355 -7.36 -10.31 -19.90
CA LYS A 355 -8.33 -9.48 -20.64
C LYS A 355 -8.38 -8.02 -20.18
N PHE A 356 -7.79 -7.70 -19.03
CA PHE A 356 -7.85 -6.36 -18.46
C PHE A 356 -6.73 -5.46 -19.01
N SER A 357 -7.08 -4.21 -19.28
CA SER A 357 -6.15 -3.18 -19.77
C SER A 357 -5.90 -2.14 -18.68
N PHE A 358 -4.64 -1.77 -18.49
CA PHE A 358 -4.20 -0.90 -17.42
C PHE A 358 -3.41 0.30 -17.93
N ILE A 359 -3.57 1.42 -17.23
CA ILE A 359 -2.69 2.60 -17.28
C ILE A 359 -2.42 3.06 -15.84
N ARG A 360 -1.39 3.89 -15.65
CA ARG A 360 -1.11 4.56 -14.37
C ARG A 360 -1.58 6.01 -14.40
N SER A 361 -1.55 6.66 -13.25
CA SER A 361 -1.63 8.12 -13.13
C SER A 361 -0.58 8.81 -14.02
N SER A 362 0.65 8.29 -14.12
CA SER A 362 1.70 8.84 -15.01
C SER A 362 1.27 8.89 -16.48
N GLU A 363 0.65 7.82 -16.99
CA GLU A 363 0.14 7.79 -18.36
C GLU A 363 -1.07 8.72 -18.55
N LEU A 364 -1.93 8.83 -17.53
CA LEU A 364 -3.08 9.73 -17.56
C LEU A 364 -2.62 11.21 -17.60
N LEU A 365 -1.60 11.57 -16.81
CA LEU A 365 -1.00 12.90 -16.81
C LEU A 365 -0.27 13.19 -18.12
N PHE A 366 0.45 12.21 -18.67
CA PHE A 366 1.07 12.33 -19.99
C PHE A 366 0.02 12.62 -21.07
N LEU A 367 -1.10 11.90 -21.05
CA LEU A 367 -2.18 12.15 -22.00
C LEU A 367 -2.81 13.55 -21.80
N ALA A 368 -3.01 13.98 -20.56
CA ALA A 368 -3.50 15.32 -20.26
C ALA A 368 -2.55 16.42 -20.79
N TYR A 369 -1.24 16.20 -20.69
CA TYR A 369 -0.22 17.04 -21.30
C TYR A 369 -0.32 17.03 -22.84
N GLU A 370 -0.45 15.84 -23.44
CA GLU A 370 -0.60 15.68 -24.89
C GLU A 370 -1.83 16.45 -25.42
N LEU A 371 -2.93 16.40 -24.68
CA LEU A 371 -4.22 17.03 -25.01
C LEU A 371 -4.33 18.50 -24.59
N ASP A 372 -3.29 19.09 -24.01
CA ASP A 372 -3.28 20.51 -23.57
C ASP A 372 -4.37 20.80 -22.50
N LEU A 373 -4.55 19.88 -21.54
CA LEU A 373 -5.56 19.98 -20.48
C LEU A 373 -5.02 20.55 -19.16
N LEU A 374 -3.79 21.02 -19.16
CA LEU A 374 -3.10 21.56 -17.99
C LEU A 374 -3.23 23.09 -17.95
N ASP A 375 -3.29 23.66 -16.75
CA ASP A 375 -3.31 25.12 -16.57
C ASP A 375 -1.90 25.76 -16.65
N TYR A 376 -0.90 24.98 -17.10
CA TYR A 376 0.50 25.39 -17.21
C TYR A 376 0.91 25.47 -18.68
N LYS A 377 1.94 26.30 -18.97
CA LYS A 377 2.52 26.35 -20.31
C LYS A 377 3.06 24.98 -20.68
N LYS A 378 2.67 24.50 -21.87
CA LYS A 378 3.11 23.21 -22.39
C LYS A 378 4.60 23.25 -22.74
N ASP A 379 5.44 22.79 -21.82
CA ASP A 379 6.88 22.63 -22.01
C ASP A 379 7.40 21.34 -21.37
N LYS A 380 8.65 21.00 -21.73
CA LYS A 380 9.30 19.77 -21.27
C LYS A 380 9.48 19.72 -19.74
N THR A 381 9.66 20.86 -19.10
CA THR A 381 9.84 20.96 -17.64
C THR A 381 8.54 20.64 -16.92
N VAL A 382 7.38 21.06 -17.46
CA VAL A 382 6.07 20.71 -16.92
C VAL A 382 5.82 19.21 -17.01
N LEU A 383 6.11 18.58 -18.15
CA LEU A 383 5.94 17.12 -18.28
C LEU A 383 6.83 16.35 -17.29
N ASP A 384 8.10 16.76 -17.18
CA ASP A 384 9.05 16.17 -16.23
C ASP A 384 8.54 16.29 -14.78
N ALA A 385 8.14 17.49 -14.37
CA ALA A 385 7.61 17.76 -13.04
C ALA A 385 6.36 16.93 -12.73
N LEU A 386 5.43 16.79 -13.69
CA LEU A 386 4.22 15.97 -13.50
C LEU A 386 4.54 14.49 -13.28
N LEU A 387 5.43 13.93 -14.10
CA LEU A 387 5.77 12.51 -14.03
C LEU A 387 6.55 12.17 -12.75
N TYR A 388 7.51 13.02 -12.36
CA TYR A 388 8.23 12.84 -11.09
C TYR A 388 7.34 13.10 -9.87
N ALA A 389 6.38 14.04 -9.94
CA ALA A 389 5.47 14.29 -8.83
C ALA A 389 4.65 13.05 -8.47
N VAL A 390 4.08 12.35 -9.46
CA VAL A 390 3.31 11.12 -9.20
C VAL A 390 4.21 9.94 -8.82
N LYS A 391 5.42 9.84 -9.40
CA LYS A 391 6.44 8.88 -8.97
C LYS A 391 6.70 9.01 -7.47
N PHE A 392 7.05 10.21 -7.00
CA PHE A 392 7.33 10.47 -5.59
C PHE A 392 6.08 10.43 -4.69
N SER A 393 4.89 10.32 -5.28
CA SER A 393 3.62 10.14 -4.57
C SER A 393 3.09 8.70 -4.64
N GLY A 394 3.91 7.73 -5.03
CA GLY A 394 3.62 6.29 -4.95
C GLY A 394 3.33 5.58 -6.27
N THR A 395 3.34 6.29 -7.40
CA THR A 395 3.16 5.66 -8.72
C THR A 395 4.35 4.80 -9.08
N SER A 396 4.13 3.51 -9.35
CA SER A 396 5.22 2.60 -9.74
C SER A 396 5.66 2.85 -11.19
N ILE A 397 6.53 3.84 -11.37
CA ILE A 397 7.20 4.20 -12.63
C ILE A 397 8.70 4.44 -12.39
N SER A 398 9.57 3.88 -13.24
CA SER A 398 11.02 4.07 -13.14
C SER A 398 11.48 5.41 -13.74
N SER A 399 12.67 5.87 -13.38
CA SER A 399 13.21 7.11 -13.97
C SER A 399 13.52 6.93 -15.47
N LYS A 400 13.91 5.71 -15.86
CA LYS A 400 14.09 5.31 -17.27
C LYS A 400 12.77 5.42 -18.05
N GLU A 401 11.67 4.90 -17.49
CA GLU A 401 10.34 5.00 -18.09
C GLU A 401 9.91 6.47 -18.30
N ILE A 402 10.22 7.37 -17.35
CA ILE A 402 9.94 8.80 -17.47
C ILE A 402 10.73 9.43 -18.63
N GLU A 403 12.03 9.14 -18.76
CA GLU A 403 12.84 9.64 -19.87
C GLU A 403 12.35 9.11 -21.22
N GLU A 404 11.95 7.83 -21.29
CA GLU A 404 11.32 7.27 -22.49
C GLU A 404 10.02 7.98 -22.85
N MET A 405 9.14 8.27 -21.88
CA MET A 405 7.90 9.03 -22.12
C MET A 405 8.21 10.41 -22.68
N LYS A 406 9.15 11.15 -22.07
CA LYS A 406 9.56 12.49 -22.52
C LYS A 406 10.07 12.49 -23.97
N SER A 407 10.79 11.44 -24.38
CA SER A 407 11.30 11.28 -25.74
C SER A 407 10.22 11.12 -26.82
N LEU A 408 9.00 10.74 -26.45
CA LEU A 408 7.89 10.54 -27.41
C LEU A 408 7.21 11.83 -27.85
N ILE A 409 7.46 12.94 -27.15
CA ILE A 409 6.96 14.28 -27.50
C ILE A 409 8.09 15.15 -28.09
N MET A 410 9.32 14.62 -28.13
CA MET A 410 10.43 15.20 -28.89
C MET A 410 10.34 14.79 -30.35
#